data_AF-A0A9E1HZY5-F1
#
_entry.id   AF-A0A9E1HZY5-F1
#
_cell.length_a   1.000
_cell.length_b   1.000
_cell.length_c   1.000
_cell.angle_alpha   90.00
_cell.angle_beta   90.00
_cell.angle_gamma   90.00
#
_symmetry.space_group_name_H-M   'P 1'
#
loop_
_entity.id
_entity.type
_entity.pdbx_description
1 polymer ?
#
loop_
_entity_poly.entity_id
_entity_poly.type
_entity_poly.pdbx_seq_one_letter_code
_entity_poly.pdbx_strand_id
1 'polypeptide(L)'
;MNQLQLLTKIDLTEAPKCSHIRLGDLDGDGRLEIVILQPDICQDDRYFPHSVSYAAAYNLDGELMWQFGTPDNDNESFPDCNIPAQIFDIDNDGSNEVLIISDGEMLFLDGMTGQLKKKFPLPSPDAHDAIIIADLEGKGYPQNIVLKNKFHQLWAMDSNFNVMWTYKGNIGNYPWPYDINNDGEDELIAGYNVLSGDGDILNSISGESGYAKYIWVGDLYRRGDAQKTITILGDKITALTTSNEILWQNDISAEDIALGNLNPEIQGTEVCYTCDNTAILDCYGAKAATSELKGKKLTAVHNLFSEGRDSLILHGGNSPAILLDNTLTPIYTFPTCNKLIWADLTGDGVADILLLCDDRIEIYSSSQKDLTASVIPYFRPQAKRLYNYTDYACEMEPSQYAMSYITGSDNTDIEAWATNCALGNDIVGDEIISRADFAVLFVSALNLHAYERDNFSDVSGKDYFAEAVGTLKKLGFAEGTLGKFNPHAPMTAEAAVDMIKKAGHNCFCMTEGELTYRHAARIVLELLLR
;
A
#
# COMPACT_ATOMS: atom_id res chain seq x y z
N MET A 1 1.60 7.91 25.41
CA MET A 1 1.85 6.66 24.68
C MET A 1 0.51 6.19 24.17
N ASN A 2 0.33 6.23 22.86
CA ASN A 2 -0.85 5.65 22.22
C ASN A 2 -0.81 4.15 22.48
N GLN A 3 -1.89 3.59 23.02
CA GLN A 3 -2.01 2.17 23.26
C GLN A 3 -3.06 1.63 22.32
N LEU A 4 -2.76 0.49 21.70
CA LEU A 4 -3.71 -0.18 20.83
C LEU A 4 -4.97 -0.56 21.61
N GLN A 5 -6.14 -0.22 21.04
CA GLN A 5 -7.44 -0.46 21.64
C GLN A 5 -8.41 -1.02 20.61
N LEU A 6 -9.36 -1.84 21.08
CA LEU A 6 -10.49 -2.28 20.27
C LEU A 6 -11.45 -1.10 20.08
N LEU A 7 -11.70 -0.71 18.84
CA LEU A 7 -12.67 0.33 18.48
C LEU A 7 -14.09 -0.23 18.44
N THR A 8 -14.30 -1.29 17.66
CA THR A 8 -15.62 -1.89 17.46
C THR A 8 -15.53 -3.36 17.09
N LYS A 9 -16.69 -4.04 17.15
CA LYS A 9 -16.89 -5.39 16.63
C LYS A 9 -18.06 -5.37 15.67
N ILE A 10 -17.83 -5.86 14.45
CA ILE A 10 -18.87 -6.01 13.43
C ILE A 10 -19.32 -7.47 13.46
N ASP A 11 -20.63 -7.69 13.67
CA ASP A 11 -21.23 -9.01 13.68
C ASP A 11 -21.30 -9.58 12.26
N LEU A 12 -20.71 -10.76 12.06
CA LEU A 12 -20.70 -11.51 10.82
C LEU A 12 -21.31 -12.91 10.99
N THR A 13 -22.17 -13.11 12.00
CA THR A 13 -22.78 -14.43 12.28
C THR A 13 -23.55 -15.00 11.07
N GLU A 14 -24.12 -14.14 10.23
CA GLU A 14 -24.84 -14.52 9.00
C GLU A 14 -23.92 -14.63 7.76
N ALA A 15 -22.66 -14.21 7.86
CA ALA A 15 -21.68 -14.33 6.78
C ALA A 15 -21.12 -15.76 6.73
N PRO A 16 -20.63 -16.22 5.57
CA PRO A 16 -20.08 -17.55 5.47
C PRO A 16 -18.76 -17.71 6.23
N LYS A 17 -18.51 -18.93 6.70
CA LYS A 17 -17.19 -19.35 7.18
C LYS A 17 -16.17 -19.38 6.04
N CYS A 18 -14.88 -19.35 6.37
CA CYS A 18 -13.77 -19.30 5.40
C CYS A 18 -13.83 -18.08 4.48
N SER A 19 -14.17 -16.93 5.06
CA SER A 19 -14.27 -15.66 4.37
C SER A 19 -12.91 -15.00 4.11
N HIS A 20 -12.79 -14.34 2.97
CA HIS A 20 -11.73 -13.39 2.63
C HIS A 20 -12.27 -11.96 2.76
N ILE A 21 -11.37 -10.99 2.86
CA ILE A 21 -11.71 -9.58 3.03
C ILE A 21 -11.07 -8.72 1.93
N ARG A 22 -11.81 -7.72 1.48
CA ARG A 22 -11.32 -6.54 0.74
C ARG A 22 -11.86 -5.29 1.42
N LEU A 23 -11.13 -4.19 1.27
CA LEU A 23 -11.48 -2.90 1.85
C LEU A 23 -11.49 -1.85 0.74
N GLY A 24 -12.44 -0.95 0.75
CA GLY A 24 -12.49 0.18 -0.17
C GLY A 24 -13.66 1.10 0.12
N ASP A 25 -13.54 2.36 -0.26
CA ASP A 25 -14.62 3.36 -0.11
C ASP A 25 -15.69 3.09 -1.17
N LEU A 26 -16.82 2.53 -0.78
CA LEU A 26 -17.87 2.05 -1.69
C LEU A 26 -19.03 3.03 -1.82
N ASP A 27 -19.24 3.92 -0.86
CA ASP A 27 -20.35 4.88 -0.86
C ASP A 27 -19.94 6.36 -1.00
N GLY A 28 -18.64 6.63 -1.03
CA GLY A 28 -18.07 7.95 -1.30
C GLY A 28 -18.09 8.87 -0.09
N ASP A 29 -18.05 8.30 1.12
CA ASP A 29 -18.09 9.07 2.37
C ASP A 29 -16.72 9.26 3.04
N GLY A 30 -15.66 8.73 2.42
CA GLY A 30 -14.29 8.79 2.89
C GLY A 30 -13.90 7.74 3.92
N ARG A 31 -14.80 6.83 4.28
CA ARG A 31 -14.48 5.63 5.06
C ARG A 31 -14.29 4.45 4.11
N LEU A 32 -13.59 3.42 4.57
CA LEU A 32 -13.50 2.16 3.83
C LEU A 32 -14.57 1.19 4.33
N GLU A 33 -15.38 0.68 3.41
CA GLU A 33 -16.28 -0.43 3.63
C GLU A 33 -15.52 -1.77 3.57
N ILE A 34 -16.19 -2.82 4.06
CA ILE A 34 -15.68 -4.18 4.13
C ILE A 34 -16.44 -5.05 3.14
N VAL A 35 -15.73 -5.69 2.21
CA VAL A 35 -16.30 -6.74 1.35
C VAL A 35 -15.81 -8.10 1.82
N ILE A 36 -16.76 -8.93 2.27
CA ILE A 36 -16.57 -10.32 2.64
C ILE A 36 -16.77 -11.20 1.39
N LEU A 37 -15.87 -12.16 1.18
CA LEU A 37 -15.85 -12.99 -0.01
C LEU A 37 -15.73 -14.47 0.37
N GLN A 38 -16.50 -15.35 -0.26
CA GLN A 38 -16.34 -16.80 -0.12
C GLN A 38 -15.86 -17.41 -1.46
N PRO A 39 -14.80 -18.23 -1.45
CA PRO A 39 -14.43 -19.01 -2.62
C PRO A 39 -15.40 -20.19 -2.82
N ASP A 40 -15.44 -20.73 -4.03
CA ASP A 40 -16.06 -22.01 -4.33
C ASP A 40 -15.23 -23.19 -3.79
N ILE A 41 -15.84 -24.38 -3.77
CA ILE A 41 -15.12 -25.62 -3.45
C ILE A 41 -14.39 -26.09 -4.70
N CYS A 42 -13.06 -26.10 -4.64
CA CYS A 42 -12.22 -26.69 -5.68
C CYS A 42 -11.74 -28.09 -5.28
N GLN A 43 -11.36 -28.91 -6.27
CA GLN A 43 -10.88 -30.27 -6.01
C GLN A 43 -9.51 -30.30 -5.31
N ASP A 44 -8.63 -29.36 -5.66
CA ASP A 44 -7.27 -29.24 -5.13
C ASP A 44 -6.68 -27.85 -5.42
N ASP A 45 -6.60 -26.99 -4.41
CA ASP A 45 -6.13 -25.59 -4.53
C ASP A 45 -4.67 -25.49 -5.01
N ARG A 46 -3.89 -26.58 -4.92
CA ARG A 46 -2.53 -26.59 -5.46
C ARG A 46 -2.49 -26.51 -6.98
N TYR A 47 -3.57 -26.90 -7.66
CA TYR A 47 -3.61 -27.03 -9.11
C TYR A 47 -4.73 -26.23 -9.76
N PHE A 48 -5.85 -26.01 -9.05
CA PHE A 48 -7.04 -25.37 -9.61
C PHE A 48 -7.31 -24.04 -8.93
N PRO A 49 -7.55 -22.96 -9.71
CA PRO A 49 -7.97 -21.68 -9.14
C PRO A 49 -9.41 -21.73 -8.65
N HIS A 50 -9.77 -20.72 -7.84
CA HIS A 50 -11.10 -20.57 -7.24
C HIS A 50 -11.95 -19.56 -8.00
N SER A 51 -13.25 -19.68 -7.88
CA SER A 51 -14.23 -18.65 -8.25
C SER A 51 -14.86 -18.07 -6.99
N VAL A 52 -15.33 -16.82 -7.06
CA VAL A 52 -16.12 -16.22 -6.00
C VAL A 52 -17.53 -16.79 -6.05
N SER A 53 -17.95 -17.47 -4.98
CA SER A 53 -19.30 -18.05 -4.84
C SER A 53 -20.25 -17.13 -4.07
N TYR A 54 -19.70 -16.27 -3.21
CA TYR A 54 -20.43 -15.29 -2.42
C TYR A 54 -19.60 -14.02 -2.22
N ALA A 55 -20.27 -12.87 -2.23
CA ALA A 55 -19.70 -11.59 -1.81
C ALA A 55 -20.75 -10.77 -1.05
N ALA A 56 -20.35 -10.03 -0.02
CA ALA A 56 -21.23 -9.08 0.66
C ALA A 56 -20.45 -7.87 1.16
N ALA A 57 -21.01 -6.67 0.96
CA ALA A 57 -20.44 -5.44 1.47
C ALA A 57 -21.13 -5.01 2.77
N TYR A 58 -20.32 -4.54 3.72
CA TYR A 58 -20.75 -4.00 4.99
C TYR A 58 -20.08 -2.64 5.21
N ASN A 59 -20.83 -1.69 5.76
CA ASN A 59 -20.21 -0.47 6.29
C ASN A 59 -19.53 -0.74 7.64
N LEU A 60 -18.78 0.25 8.14
CA LEU A 60 -18.07 0.13 9.42
C LEU A 60 -18.99 0.09 10.66
N ASP A 61 -20.27 0.42 10.48
CA ASP A 61 -21.33 0.24 11.49
C ASP A 61 -21.82 -1.22 11.57
N GLY A 62 -21.43 -2.06 10.59
CA GLY A 62 -21.82 -3.46 10.48
C GLY A 62 -23.14 -3.70 9.75
N GLU A 63 -23.68 -2.68 9.07
CA GLU A 63 -24.88 -2.83 8.24
C GLU A 63 -24.51 -3.45 6.89
N LEU A 64 -25.25 -4.49 6.51
CA LEU A 64 -25.16 -5.11 5.18
C LEU A 64 -25.68 -4.12 4.11
N MET A 65 -24.82 -3.74 3.18
CA MET A 65 -25.16 -2.85 2.07
C MET A 65 -25.77 -3.64 0.90
N TRP A 66 -25.11 -4.72 0.49
CA TRP A 66 -25.56 -5.61 -0.58
C TRP A 66 -24.92 -6.99 -0.48
N GLN A 67 -25.50 -7.95 -1.19
CA GLN A 67 -25.04 -9.33 -1.23
C GLN A 67 -25.14 -9.88 -2.67
N PHE A 68 -24.13 -10.65 -3.05
CA PHE A 68 -24.05 -11.47 -4.25
C PHE A 68 -23.90 -12.94 -3.85
N GLY A 69 -24.69 -13.82 -4.48
CA GLY A 69 -24.66 -15.25 -4.18
C GLY A 69 -25.36 -15.63 -2.86
N THR A 70 -25.20 -16.89 -2.46
CA THR A 70 -25.73 -17.43 -1.19
C THR A 70 -24.57 -18.00 -0.40
N PRO A 71 -24.45 -17.70 0.90
CA PRO A 71 -23.36 -18.22 1.72
C PRO A 71 -23.49 -19.74 1.85
N ASP A 72 -22.37 -20.46 1.68
CA ASP A 72 -22.30 -21.90 1.90
C ASP A 72 -21.62 -22.18 3.24
N ASN A 73 -22.42 -22.43 4.28
CA ASN A 73 -21.90 -22.67 5.63
C ASN A 73 -21.27 -24.05 5.84
N ASP A 74 -21.50 -24.98 4.90
CA ASP A 74 -20.90 -26.31 4.90
C ASP A 74 -19.56 -26.33 4.13
N ASN A 75 -19.21 -25.22 3.47
CA ASN A 75 -17.98 -25.05 2.74
C ASN A 75 -16.79 -24.82 3.68
N GLU A 76 -16.06 -25.90 3.98
CA GLU A 76 -14.76 -25.86 4.66
C GLU A 76 -13.59 -25.59 3.70
N SER A 77 -13.77 -24.72 2.69
CA SER A 77 -12.71 -24.37 1.73
C SER A 77 -11.45 -23.81 2.38
N PHE A 78 -10.41 -23.66 1.56
CA PHE A 78 -9.08 -23.23 1.96
C PHE A 78 -9.06 -21.74 2.39
N PRO A 79 -8.91 -21.41 3.68
CA PRO A 79 -8.92 -20.02 4.16
C PRO A 79 -7.71 -19.20 3.68
N ASP A 80 -6.66 -19.87 3.21
CA ASP A 80 -5.42 -19.28 2.68
C ASP A 80 -5.35 -19.32 1.15
N CYS A 81 -6.44 -19.60 0.42
CA CYS A 81 -6.42 -19.63 -1.05
C CYS A 81 -6.38 -18.23 -1.68
N ASN A 82 -5.97 -18.17 -2.95
CA ASN A 82 -6.20 -16.98 -3.75
C ASN A 82 -7.68 -16.85 -4.10
N ILE A 83 -8.20 -15.62 -4.03
CA ILE A 83 -9.56 -15.28 -4.45
C ILE A 83 -9.51 -14.16 -5.49
N PRO A 84 -10.09 -14.36 -6.70
CA PRO A 84 -10.04 -13.38 -7.78
C PRO A 84 -11.05 -12.27 -7.53
N ALA A 85 -10.70 -11.36 -6.62
CA ALA A 85 -11.51 -10.21 -6.26
C ALA A 85 -10.66 -8.98 -5.95
N GLN A 86 -11.08 -7.81 -6.42
CA GLN A 86 -10.46 -6.50 -6.11
C GLN A 86 -11.52 -5.39 -6.01
N ILE A 87 -11.16 -4.28 -5.37
CA ILE A 87 -12.00 -3.07 -5.29
C ILE A 87 -11.23 -1.91 -5.90
N PHE A 88 -11.78 -1.30 -6.95
CA PHE A 88 -11.14 -0.18 -7.63
C PHE A 88 -12.12 0.54 -8.55
N ASP A 89 -11.99 1.87 -8.67
CA ASP A 89 -12.63 2.70 -9.69
C ASP A 89 -11.98 2.40 -11.05
N ILE A 90 -12.37 1.29 -11.67
CA ILE A 90 -11.66 0.73 -12.83
C ILE A 90 -12.03 1.47 -14.11
N ASP A 91 -13.23 2.06 -14.17
CA ASP A 91 -13.67 2.86 -15.31
C ASP A 91 -13.45 4.38 -15.15
N ASN A 92 -12.80 4.80 -14.06
CA ASN A 92 -12.40 6.17 -13.73
C ASN A 92 -13.60 7.13 -13.71
N ASP A 93 -14.73 6.67 -13.16
CA ASP A 93 -16.00 7.42 -13.16
C ASP A 93 -16.26 8.24 -11.90
N GLY A 94 -15.48 8.03 -10.83
CA GLY A 94 -15.76 8.64 -9.54
C GLY A 94 -16.00 7.65 -8.42
N SER A 95 -16.31 6.39 -8.74
CA SER A 95 -16.81 5.41 -7.78
C SER A 95 -16.07 4.09 -7.89
N ASN A 96 -15.84 3.41 -6.77
CA ASN A 96 -15.17 2.12 -6.81
C ASN A 96 -16.12 1.01 -7.30
N GLU A 97 -15.62 0.12 -8.15
CA GLU A 97 -16.27 -1.15 -8.46
C GLU A 97 -15.74 -2.28 -7.56
N VAL A 98 -16.56 -3.30 -7.35
CA VAL A 98 -16.09 -4.62 -6.91
C VAL A 98 -15.93 -5.53 -8.12
N LEU A 99 -14.70 -5.91 -8.39
CA LEU A 99 -14.32 -6.83 -9.46
C LEU A 99 -14.24 -8.24 -8.90
N ILE A 100 -14.96 -9.20 -9.49
CA ILE A 100 -14.90 -10.61 -9.11
C ILE A 100 -14.89 -11.52 -10.33
N ILE A 101 -14.31 -12.70 -10.20
CA ILE A 101 -14.56 -13.80 -11.15
C ILE A 101 -15.50 -14.81 -10.50
N SER A 102 -16.63 -15.09 -11.16
CA SER A 102 -17.65 -16.01 -10.70
C SER A 102 -18.25 -16.77 -11.88
N ASP A 103 -18.51 -18.07 -11.72
CA ASP A 103 -19.10 -18.94 -12.75
C ASP A 103 -18.45 -18.84 -14.14
N GLY A 104 -17.12 -18.69 -14.19
CA GLY A 104 -16.35 -18.61 -15.44
C GLY A 104 -16.53 -17.28 -16.20
N GLU A 105 -17.05 -16.24 -15.55
CA GLU A 105 -17.17 -14.89 -16.07
C GLU A 105 -16.46 -13.89 -15.14
N MET A 106 -15.83 -12.87 -15.73
CA MET A 106 -15.39 -11.68 -15.01
C MET A 106 -16.58 -10.75 -14.84
N LEU A 107 -16.87 -10.33 -13.61
CA LEU A 107 -17.98 -9.45 -13.25
C LEU A 107 -17.46 -8.13 -12.67
N PHE A 108 -18.10 -7.04 -13.07
CA PHE A 108 -17.87 -5.69 -12.56
C PHE A 108 -19.14 -5.25 -11.85
N LEU A 109 -19.09 -5.16 -10.54
CA LEU A 109 -20.22 -4.78 -9.70
C LEU A 109 -20.05 -3.32 -9.26
N ASP A 110 -21.13 -2.55 -9.29
CA ASP A 110 -21.20 -1.23 -8.67
C ASP A 110 -20.88 -1.35 -7.18
N GLY A 111 -19.91 -0.58 -6.68
CA GLY A 111 -19.42 -0.73 -5.30
C GLY A 111 -20.48 -0.43 -4.25
N MET A 112 -21.32 0.57 -4.47
CA MET A 112 -22.33 0.98 -3.49
C MET A 112 -23.52 0.02 -3.43
N THR A 113 -23.89 -0.58 -4.57
CA THR A 113 -25.16 -1.33 -4.69
C THR A 113 -25.00 -2.81 -4.98
N GLY A 114 -23.80 -3.26 -5.36
CA GLY A 114 -23.54 -4.64 -5.80
C GLY A 114 -24.20 -5.00 -7.13
N GLN A 115 -24.78 -4.03 -7.85
CA GLN A 115 -25.44 -4.29 -9.13
C GLN A 115 -24.41 -4.53 -10.23
N LEU A 116 -24.68 -5.52 -11.09
CA LEU A 116 -23.81 -5.84 -12.22
C LEU A 116 -23.77 -4.67 -13.23
N LYS A 117 -22.61 -4.01 -13.37
CA LYS A 117 -22.33 -3.01 -14.41
C LYS A 117 -21.95 -3.70 -15.73
N LYS A 118 -20.99 -4.62 -15.70
CA LYS A 118 -20.41 -5.29 -16.88
C LYS A 118 -20.07 -6.75 -16.57
N LYS A 119 -20.07 -7.60 -17.59
CA LYS A 119 -19.53 -8.95 -17.50
C LYS A 119 -18.87 -9.40 -18.80
N PHE A 120 -17.86 -10.25 -18.68
CA PHE A 120 -17.11 -10.77 -19.82
C PHE A 120 -16.77 -12.25 -19.63
N PRO A 121 -16.74 -13.05 -20.72
CA PRO A 121 -16.20 -14.40 -20.65
C PRO A 121 -14.69 -14.37 -20.40
N LEU A 122 -14.17 -15.32 -19.62
CA LEU A 122 -12.74 -15.41 -19.38
C LEU A 122 -11.96 -15.77 -20.65
N PRO A 123 -10.72 -15.27 -20.82
CA PRO A 123 -9.87 -15.61 -21.97
C PRO A 123 -9.40 -17.08 -21.95
N SER A 124 -9.49 -17.74 -20.81
CA SER A 124 -9.23 -19.15 -20.60
C SER A 124 -10.04 -19.66 -19.41
N PRO A 125 -10.48 -20.94 -19.39
CA PRO A 125 -11.13 -21.53 -18.23
C PRO A 125 -10.31 -21.47 -16.94
N ASP A 126 -8.97 -21.35 -17.03
CA ASP A 126 -8.07 -21.29 -15.87
C ASP A 126 -7.62 -19.86 -15.50
N ALA A 127 -8.11 -18.83 -16.21
CA ALA A 127 -7.70 -17.43 -16.03
C ALA A 127 -8.41 -16.76 -14.83
N HIS A 128 -8.43 -17.41 -13.68
CA HIS A 128 -9.20 -16.94 -12.52
C HIS A 128 -8.51 -17.19 -11.17
N ASP A 129 -7.19 -17.34 -11.14
CA ASP A 129 -6.49 -17.43 -9.85
C ASP A 129 -6.41 -16.07 -9.14
N ALA A 130 -6.18 -15.00 -9.90
CA ALA A 130 -6.11 -13.64 -9.37
C ALA A 130 -6.47 -12.60 -10.43
N ILE A 131 -6.95 -11.45 -9.95
CA ILE A 131 -7.13 -10.21 -10.71
C ILE A 131 -6.00 -9.26 -10.28
N ILE A 132 -5.30 -8.71 -11.26
CA ILE A 132 -4.26 -7.68 -11.10
C ILE A 132 -4.67 -6.49 -11.97
N ILE A 133 -4.54 -5.28 -11.42
CA ILE A 133 -4.89 -4.00 -12.05
C ILE A 133 -3.58 -3.21 -12.27
N ALA A 134 -3.37 -2.73 -13.49
CA ALA A 134 -2.12 -2.08 -13.89
C ALA A 134 -2.35 -0.96 -14.90
N ASP A 135 -1.38 -0.06 -15.04
CA ASP A 135 -1.33 0.93 -16.13
C ASP A 135 -0.31 0.50 -17.20
N LEU A 136 -0.62 -0.60 -17.91
CA LEU A 136 0.28 -1.18 -18.91
C LEU A 136 0.46 -0.30 -20.15
N GLU A 137 -0.45 0.67 -20.36
CA GLU A 137 -0.46 1.56 -21.52
C GLU A 137 0.03 2.98 -21.19
N GLY A 138 0.46 3.23 -19.94
CA GLY A 138 1.03 4.51 -19.51
C GLY A 138 0.05 5.69 -19.60
N LYS A 139 -1.23 5.45 -19.31
CA LYS A 139 -2.30 6.46 -19.38
C LYS A 139 -2.31 7.38 -18.16
N GLY A 140 -1.51 7.09 -17.14
CA GLY A 140 -1.50 7.75 -15.85
C GLY A 140 -2.58 7.25 -14.89
N TYR A 141 -3.32 6.20 -15.26
CA TYR A 141 -4.38 5.63 -14.44
C TYR A 141 -4.56 4.13 -14.78
N PRO A 142 -4.55 3.23 -13.78
CA PRO A 142 -4.48 1.80 -14.06
C PRO A 142 -5.86 1.25 -14.44
N GLN A 143 -6.07 0.97 -15.73
CA GLN A 143 -7.32 0.40 -16.26
C GLN A 143 -7.14 -0.94 -16.96
N ASN A 144 -5.90 -1.42 -17.07
CA ASN A 144 -5.63 -2.73 -17.62
C ASN A 144 -5.90 -3.79 -16.57
N ILE A 145 -6.45 -4.92 -17.01
CA ILE A 145 -6.69 -6.08 -16.16
C ILE A 145 -5.72 -7.17 -16.61
N VAL A 146 -5.04 -7.77 -15.66
CA VAL A 146 -4.22 -8.96 -15.87
C VAL A 146 -4.84 -10.10 -15.08
N LEU A 147 -5.18 -11.17 -15.80
CA LEU A 147 -5.66 -12.42 -15.22
C LEU A 147 -4.57 -13.47 -15.31
N LYS A 148 -4.55 -14.40 -14.37
CA LYS A 148 -3.58 -15.48 -14.35
C LYS A 148 -4.20 -16.81 -13.96
N ASN A 149 -3.52 -17.89 -14.31
CA ASN A 149 -3.69 -19.17 -13.66
C ASN A 149 -2.72 -19.28 -12.46
N LYS A 150 -2.64 -20.45 -11.83
CA LYS A 150 -1.79 -20.67 -10.65
C LYS A 150 -0.34 -20.18 -10.82
N PHE A 151 0.45 -20.75 -11.72
CA PHE A 151 1.90 -20.45 -11.74
C PHE A 151 2.53 -20.29 -13.13
N HIS A 152 1.76 -20.43 -14.23
CA HIS A 152 2.35 -20.69 -15.55
C HIS A 152 1.91 -19.77 -16.67
N GLN A 153 0.78 -19.08 -16.52
CA GLN A 153 0.22 -18.29 -17.60
C GLN A 153 -0.56 -17.09 -17.10
N LEU A 154 -0.39 -15.97 -17.79
CA LEU A 154 -1.19 -14.76 -17.60
C LEU A 154 -1.65 -14.18 -18.93
N TRP A 155 -2.73 -13.41 -18.86
CA TRP A 155 -3.40 -12.72 -19.96
C TRP A 155 -3.56 -11.26 -19.56
N ALA A 156 -3.02 -10.34 -20.34
CA ALA A 156 -3.21 -8.91 -20.16
C ALA A 156 -4.32 -8.40 -21.08
N MET A 157 -5.20 -7.57 -20.55
CA MET A 157 -6.36 -7.03 -21.24
C MET A 157 -6.40 -5.51 -21.17
N ASP A 158 -6.96 -4.89 -22.21
CA ASP A 158 -7.28 -3.47 -22.22
C ASP A 158 -8.51 -3.15 -21.36
N SER A 159 -8.81 -1.86 -21.21
CA SER A 159 -10.01 -1.36 -20.50
C SER A 159 -11.37 -1.85 -21.07
N ASN A 160 -11.39 -2.41 -22.28
CA ASN A 160 -12.57 -3.02 -22.90
C ASN A 160 -12.58 -4.55 -22.78
N PHE A 161 -11.65 -5.12 -21.99
CA PHE A 161 -11.47 -6.55 -21.77
C PHE A 161 -11.01 -7.33 -23.03
N ASN A 162 -10.41 -6.66 -24.01
CA ASN A 162 -9.75 -7.34 -25.14
C ASN A 162 -8.37 -7.80 -24.71
N VAL A 163 -8.01 -9.05 -25.01
CA VAL A 163 -6.66 -9.57 -24.76
C VAL A 163 -5.66 -8.81 -25.64
N MET A 164 -4.73 -8.11 -24.99
CA MET A 164 -3.61 -7.42 -25.63
C MET A 164 -2.49 -8.42 -25.94
N TRP A 165 -2.10 -9.21 -24.94
CA TRP A 165 -1.03 -10.19 -25.04
C TRP A 165 -1.15 -11.26 -23.94
N THR A 166 -0.38 -12.34 -24.09
CA THR A 166 -0.33 -13.44 -23.12
C THR A 166 1.11 -13.84 -22.86
N TYR A 167 1.41 -14.21 -21.62
CA TYR A 167 2.74 -14.70 -21.25
C TYR A 167 2.63 -16.10 -20.64
N LYS A 168 3.55 -16.99 -21.03
CA LYS A 168 3.69 -18.33 -20.47
C LYS A 168 5.10 -18.52 -19.92
N GLY A 169 5.19 -18.73 -18.61
CA GLY A 169 6.45 -18.83 -17.88
C GLY A 169 6.20 -18.92 -16.39
N ASN A 170 7.25 -18.86 -15.58
CA ASN A 170 7.09 -18.80 -14.13
C ASN A 170 6.61 -17.40 -13.74
N ILE A 171 5.36 -17.29 -13.29
CA ILE A 171 4.73 -16.02 -12.90
C ILE A 171 4.63 -15.83 -11.38
N GLY A 172 5.15 -16.77 -10.58
CA GLY A 172 5.06 -16.75 -9.12
C GLY A 172 3.63 -16.84 -8.58
N ASN A 173 3.46 -16.54 -7.29
CA ASN A 173 2.15 -16.53 -6.63
C ASN A 173 1.26 -15.37 -7.09
N TYR A 174 1.82 -14.17 -7.21
CA TYR A 174 1.10 -12.97 -7.60
C TYR A 174 2.06 -12.00 -8.31
N PRO A 175 1.98 -11.85 -9.65
CA PRO A 175 2.72 -10.83 -10.38
C PRO A 175 2.43 -9.42 -9.85
N TRP A 176 3.46 -8.60 -9.75
CA TRP A 176 3.34 -7.24 -9.22
C TRP A 176 3.49 -6.19 -10.33
N PRO A 177 2.48 -5.34 -10.58
CA PRO A 177 2.60 -4.25 -11.53
C PRO A 177 3.36 -3.08 -10.92
N TYR A 178 4.39 -2.57 -11.59
CA TYR A 178 5.15 -1.41 -11.16
C TYR A 178 5.96 -0.83 -12.33
N ASP A 179 5.90 0.47 -12.53
CA ASP A 179 6.81 1.20 -13.42
C ASP A 179 8.23 1.26 -12.85
N ILE A 180 9.04 0.31 -13.28
CA ILE A 180 10.39 0.04 -12.79
C ILE A 180 11.40 0.99 -13.44
N ASN A 181 11.10 1.45 -14.65
CA ASN A 181 11.99 2.26 -15.48
C ASN A 181 11.65 3.77 -15.49
N ASN A 182 10.54 4.17 -14.84
CA ASN A 182 9.95 5.51 -14.79
C ASN A 182 9.56 6.09 -16.15
N ASP A 183 9.11 5.25 -17.10
CA ASP A 183 8.63 5.71 -18.42
C ASP A 183 7.12 6.04 -18.45
N GLY A 184 6.41 5.74 -17.35
CA GLY A 184 4.98 5.99 -17.18
C GLY A 184 4.13 4.74 -17.35
N GLU A 185 4.63 3.68 -17.97
CA GLU A 185 3.96 2.38 -18.11
C GLU A 185 4.32 1.47 -16.93
N ASP A 186 3.35 0.71 -16.40
CA ASP A 186 3.66 -0.33 -15.42
C ASP A 186 4.29 -1.55 -16.13
N GLU A 187 5.49 -1.96 -15.70
CA GLU A 187 5.98 -3.31 -15.93
C GLU A 187 5.25 -4.33 -15.05
N LEU A 188 5.27 -5.62 -15.43
CA LEU A 188 4.86 -6.72 -14.55
C LEU A 188 6.06 -7.53 -14.08
N ILE A 189 6.31 -7.53 -12.76
CA ILE A 189 7.23 -8.46 -12.11
C ILE A 189 6.50 -9.79 -11.95
N ALA A 190 6.67 -10.69 -12.91
CA ALA A 190 6.03 -12.00 -12.97
C ALA A 190 7.04 -13.09 -12.61
N GLY A 191 7.02 -13.52 -11.35
CA GLY A 191 7.95 -14.51 -10.83
C GLY A 191 9.37 -13.95 -10.79
N TYR A 192 10.22 -14.48 -11.65
CA TYR A 192 11.62 -14.03 -11.83
C TYR A 192 11.83 -13.27 -13.13
N ASN A 193 10.75 -12.86 -13.81
CA ASN A 193 10.83 -12.10 -15.05
C ASN A 193 10.16 -10.74 -14.86
N VAL A 194 10.71 -9.72 -15.49
CA VAL A 194 10.08 -8.40 -15.63
C VAL A 194 9.59 -8.28 -17.06
N LEU A 195 8.28 -8.12 -17.22
CA LEU A 195 7.62 -7.94 -18.51
C LEU A 195 7.30 -6.45 -18.71
N SER A 196 7.49 -5.94 -19.91
CA SER A 196 7.02 -4.60 -20.32
C SER A 196 5.49 -4.52 -20.35
N GLY A 197 4.95 -3.30 -20.51
CA GLY A 197 3.53 -3.05 -20.78
C GLY A 197 2.98 -3.83 -21.99
N ASP A 198 3.85 -4.14 -22.97
CA ASP A 198 3.54 -4.93 -24.17
C ASP A 198 3.75 -6.46 -23.99
N GLY A 199 4.24 -6.91 -22.83
CA GLY A 199 4.45 -8.32 -22.51
C GLY A 199 5.79 -8.91 -22.95
N ASP A 200 6.69 -8.10 -23.52
CA ASP A 200 8.07 -8.50 -23.82
C ASP A 200 8.88 -8.64 -22.53
N ILE A 201 9.73 -9.67 -22.45
CA ILE A 201 10.64 -9.85 -21.32
C ILE A 201 11.74 -8.77 -21.40
N LEU A 202 11.70 -7.82 -20.47
CA LEU A 202 12.74 -6.80 -20.32
C LEU A 202 13.97 -7.37 -19.62
N ASN A 203 13.74 -8.18 -18.59
CA ASN A 203 14.82 -8.76 -17.79
C ASN A 203 14.37 -10.06 -17.08
N SER A 204 15.35 -10.91 -16.74
CA SER A 204 15.14 -12.15 -16.00
C SER A 204 16.16 -12.28 -14.88
N ILE A 205 15.69 -12.64 -13.69
CA ILE A 205 16.51 -12.90 -12.51
C ILE A 205 17.03 -14.34 -12.60
N SER A 206 18.33 -14.49 -12.84
CA SER A 206 18.96 -15.80 -13.05
C SER A 206 19.43 -16.45 -11.75
N GLY A 207 19.48 -17.78 -11.72
CA GLY A 207 20.07 -18.54 -10.61
C GLY A 207 19.08 -18.90 -9.49
N GLU A 208 17.80 -18.61 -9.69
CA GLU A 208 16.72 -19.02 -8.79
C GLU A 208 16.10 -20.34 -9.26
N SER A 209 15.78 -21.21 -8.29
CA SER A 209 14.92 -22.37 -8.49
C SER A 209 13.57 -22.14 -7.82
N GLY A 210 12.56 -22.91 -8.21
CA GLY A 210 11.22 -22.81 -7.61
C GLY A 210 10.38 -21.64 -8.14
N TYR A 211 9.46 -21.16 -7.32
CA TYR A 211 8.53 -20.08 -7.63
C TYR A 211 8.77 -18.90 -6.70
N ALA A 212 8.68 -17.68 -7.22
CA ALA A 212 8.64 -16.49 -6.37
C ALA A 212 7.35 -16.51 -5.54
N LYS A 213 7.52 -16.60 -4.22
CA LYS A 213 6.42 -16.62 -3.26
C LYS A 213 5.92 -15.21 -2.96
N TYR A 214 6.85 -14.27 -2.75
CA TYR A 214 6.56 -12.87 -2.46
C TYR A 214 7.44 -11.95 -3.31
N ILE A 215 6.85 -10.86 -3.76
CA ILE A 215 7.51 -9.77 -4.47
C ILE A 215 7.17 -8.50 -3.71
N TRP A 216 8.20 -7.76 -3.33
CA TRP A 216 8.10 -6.43 -2.76
C TRP A 216 8.85 -5.45 -3.64
N VAL A 217 8.21 -4.33 -3.96
CA VAL A 217 8.86 -3.17 -4.57
C VAL A 217 8.85 -2.04 -3.56
N GLY A 218 10.03 -1.50 -3.31
CA GLY A 218 10.20 -0.48 -2.28
C GLY A 218 11.61 0.07 -2.29
N ASP A 219 11.81 1.14 -1.53
CA ASP A 219 13.15 1.67 -1.31
C ASP A 219 13.81 0.95 -0.13
N LEU A 220 14.83 0.15 -0.42
CA LEU A 220 15.63 -0.53 0.60
C LEU A 220 16.69 0.41 1.19
N TYR A 221 17.27 1.30 0.38
CA TYR A 221 18.39 2.18 0.75
C TYR A 221 17.96 3.65 0.74
N ARG A 222 17.62 4.20 1.90
CA ARG A 222 17.25 5.62 1.99
C ARG A 222 18.48 6.53 1.96
N ARG A 223 19.04 6.81 0.77
CA ARG A 223 19.85 8.02 0.51
C ARG A 223 20.11 8.29 -0.98
N GLY A 224 19.70 9.47 -1.47
CA GLY A 224 20.32 10.19 -2.60
C GLY A 224 20.16 9.64 -4.02
N ASP A 225 19.94 8.34 -4.16
CA ASP A 225 19.45 7.71 -5.39
C ASP A 225 18.08 7.14 -5.07
N ALA A 226 17.03 7.71 -5.65
CA ALA A 226 15.65 7.23 -5.55
C ALA A 226 15.45 5.88 -6.27
N GLN A 227 16.46 5.02 -6.27
CA GLN A 227 16.41 3.76 -6.99
C GLN A 227 15.58 2.78 -6.18
N LYS A 228 14.37 2.52 -6.68
CA LYS A 228 13.53 1.44 -6.18
C LYS A 228 14.30 0.12 -6.26
N THR A 229 13.99 -0.74 -5.31
CA THR A 229 14.55 -2.09 -5.23
C THR A 229 13.42 -3.09 -5.28
N ILE A 230 13.73 -4.28 -5.77
CA ILE A 230 12.82 -5.42 -5.78
C ILE A 230 13.39 -6.42 -4.77
N THR A 231 12.56 -6.84 -3.82
CA THR A 231 12.90 -7.92 -2.89
C THR A 231 11.99 -9.10 -3.17
N ILE A 232 12.58 -10.26 -3.47
CA ILE A 232 11.87 -11.49 -3.81
C ILE A 232 12.17 -12.55 -2.76
N LEU A 233 11.11 -13.17 -2.24
CA LEU A 233 11.20 -14.43 -1.52
C LEU A 233 10.91 -15.58 -2.48
N GLY A 234 11.92 -16.41 -2.73
CA GLY A 234 11.81 -17.70 -3.39
C GLY A 234 12.29 -18.83 -2.47
N ASP A 235 13.26 -19.61 -2.95
CA ASP A 235 14.04 -20.53 -2.10
C ASP A 235 14.97 -19.79 -1.12
N LYS A 236 15.27 -18.52 -1.43
CA LYS A 236 16.08 -17.59 -0.66
C LYS A 236 15.48 -16.18 -0.75
N ILE A 237 15.95 -15.27 0.10
CA ILE A 237 15.60 -13.85 0.04
C ILE A 237 16.64 -13.15 -0.84
N THR A 238 16.18 -12.48 -1.90
CA THR A 238 17.05 -11.74 -2.83
C THR A 238 16.58 -10.31 -2.94
N ALA A 239 17.46 -9.35 -2.65
CA ALA A 239 17.25 -7.94 -2.97
C ALA A 239 18.04 -7.57 -4.22
N LEU A 240 17.41 -6.83 -5.12
CA LEU A 240 17.99 -6.41 -6.38
C LEU A 240 17.54 -4.99 -6.75
N THR A 241 18.33 -4.32 -7.61
CA THR A 241 17.92 -3.07 -8.24
C THR A 241 16.85 -3.31 -9.31
N THR A 242 16.19 -2.25 -9.76
CA THR A 242 15.28 -2.29 -10.93
C THR A 242 15.93 -2.79 -12.22
N SER A 243 17.26 -2.75 -12.32
CA SER A 243 18.02 -3.30 -13.45
C SER A 243 18.49 -4.75 -13.24
N ASN A 244 17.97 -5.45 -12.23
CA ASN A 244 18.34 -6.80 -11.79
C ASN A 244 19.80 -6.97 -11.33
N GLU A 245 20.44 -5.90 -10.84
CA GLU A 245 21.70 -6.07 -10.11
C GLU A 245 21.39 -6.61 -8.72
N ILE A 246 21.93 -7.78 -8.39
CA ILE A 246 21.78 -8.37 -7.06
C ILE A 246 22.56 -7.50 -6.07
N LEU A 247 21.83 -6.94 -5.10
CA LEU A 247 22.39 -6.15 -4.02
C LEU A 247 22.92 -7.07 -2.91
N TRP A 248 22.09 -8.03 -2.51
CA TRP A 248 22.45 -9.11 -1.58
C TRP A 248 21.49 -10.29 -1.70
N GLN A 249 21.93 -11.45 -1.22
CA GLN A 249 21.12 -12.66 -1.11
C GLN A 249 21.32 -13.29 0.26
N ASN A 250 20.26 -13.89 0.78
CA ASN A 250 20.31 -14.64 2.03
C ASN A 250 19.64 -16.00 1.85
N ASP A 251 20.39 -17.09 2.03
CA ASP A 251 19.97 -18.49 1.81
C ASP A 251 18.96 -19.01 2.86
N ILE A 252 18.15 -18.11 3.43
CA ILE A 252 17.08 -18.42 4.35
C ILE A 252 15.88 -18.91 3.55
N SER A 253 15.47 -20.13 3.82
CA SER A 253 14.18 -20.67 3.38
C SER A 253 13.06 -20.14 4.28
N ALA A 254 12.69 -18.87 4.08
CA ALA A 254 11.60 -18.24 4.82
C ALA A 254 10.23 -18.73 4.35
N GLU A 255 9.27 -18.74 5.28
CA GLU A 255 7.86 -18.96 5.00
C GLU A 255 7.19 -17.68 4.50
N ASP A 256 7.57 -16.54 5.08
CA ASP A 256 7.04 -15.22 4.74
C ASP A 256 8.08 -14.12 4.99
N ILE A 257 7.94 -13.01 4.27
CA ILE A 257 8.70 -11.77 4.47
C ILE A 257 7.79 -10.55 4.58
N ALA A 258 8.17 -9.60 5.42
CA ALA A 258 7.57 -8.28 5.47
C ALA A 258 8.67 -7.22 5.46
N LEU A 259 8.48 -6.17 4.68
CA LEU A 259 9.40 -5.03 4.65
C LEU A 259 8.74 -3.83 5.34
N GLY A 260 9.54 -3.08 6.10
CA GLY A 260 9.06 -1.88 6.75
C GLY A 260 10.16 -1.12 7.50
N ASN A 261 9.86 0.12 7.87
CA ASN A 261 10.70 1.00 8.68
C ASN A 261 10.45 0.75 10.17
N LEU A 262 10.99 -0.33 10.72
CA LEU A 262 10.72 -0.72 12.10
C LEU A 262 11.54 0.10 13.10
N ASN A 263 12.78 0.40 12.74
CA ASN A 263 13.65 1.22 13.57
C ASN A 263 13.96 2.53 12.84
N PRO A 264 13.34 3.65 13.24
CA PRO A 264 13.60 4.92 12.58
C PRO A 264 15.10 5.21 12.54
N GLU A 265 15.84 4.95 13.61
CA GLU A 265 17.30 5.18 13.76
C GLU A 265 18.22 4.37 12.81
N ILE A 266 17.68 3.45 12.00
CA ILE A 266 18.45 2.69 11.02
C ILE A 266 18.09 3.23 9.63
N GLN A 267 19.11 3.69 8.90
CA GLN A 267 18.93 4.11 7.52
C GLN A 267 18.50 2.94 6.64
N GLY A 268 17.34 3.08 6.00
CA GLY A 268 16.82 2.11 5.05
C GLY A 268 15.59 1.38 5.58
N THR A 269 15.20 0.36 4.84
CA THR A 269 14.04 -0.49 5.16
C THR A 269 14.54 -1.83 5.65
N GLU A 270 14.01 -2.32 6.77
CA GLU A 270 14.32 -3.65 7.24
C GLU A 270 13.53 -4.72 6.51
N VAL A 271 14.14 -5.90 6.35
CA VAL A 271 13.50 -7.10 5.81
C VAL A 271 13.29 -8.09 6.95
N CYS A 272 12.03 -8.26 7.35
CA CYS A 272 11.64 -9.22 8.36
C CYS A 272 11.28 -10.54 7.71
N TYR A 273 11.62 -11.65 8.34
CA TYR A 273 11.24 -12.97 7.86
C TYR A 273 10.85 -13.89 9.02
N THR A 274 10.02 -14.89 8.70
CA THR A 274 9.65 -15.95 9.63
C THR A 274 9.88 -17.32 9.02
N CYS A 275 10.39 -18.25 9.83
CA CYS A 275 10.54 -19.67 9.51
C CYS A 275 10.49 -20.47 10.82
N ASP A 276 11.58 -21.16 11.19
CA ASP A 276 11.73 -21.78 12.51
C ASP A 276 11.89 -20.77 13.65
N ASN A 277 12.20 -19.51 13.31
CA ASN A 277 12.32 -18.36 14.18
C ASN A 277 11.83 -17.11 13.42
N THR A 278 11.69 -15.99 14.12
CA THR A 278 11.39 -14.69 13.50
C THR A 278 12.63 -13.81 13.63
N ALA A 279 13.00 -13.10 12.57
CA ALA A 279 14.21 -12.30 12.55
C ALA A 279 14.08 -11.07 11.64
N ILE A 280 14.96 -10.10 11.88
CA ILE A 280 15.05 -8.84 11.14
C ILE A 280 16.42 -8.80 10.47
N LEU A 281 16.44 -8.52 9.17
CA LEU A 281 17.62 -8.12 8.41
C LEU A 281 17.59 -6.60 8.23
N ASP A 282 18.74 -5.95 8.32
CA ASP A 282 18.88 -4.57 7.88
C ASP A 282 18.80 -4.47 6.34
N CYS A 283 18.83 -3.24 5.82
CA CYS A 283 18.78 -2.96 4.38
C CYS A 283 19.94 -3.56 3.57
N TYR A 284 21.03 -3.98 4.23
CA TYR A 284 22.19 -4.63 3.60
C TYR A 284 22.13 -6.17 3.72
N GLY A 285 21.03 -6.72 4.23
CA GLY A 285 20.82 -8.16 4.40
C GLY A 285 21.53 -8.76 5.61
N ALA A 286 22.11 -7.93 6.49
CA ALA A 286 22.74 -8.39 7.71
C ALA A 286 21.71 -8.53 8.85
N LYS A 287 21.84 -9.59 9.65
CA LYS A 287 20.90 -9.86 10.74
C LYS A 287 20.99 -8.81 11.84
N ALA A 288 19.92 -8.07 12.06
CA ALA A 288 19.79 -7.03 13.09
C ALA A 288 19.18 -7.58 14.40
N ALA A 289 18.14 -8.42 14.31
CA ALA A 289 17.47 -9.00 15.47
C ALA A 289 16.98 -10.43 15.19
N THR A 290 16.76 -11.21 16.26
CA THR A 290 16.19 -12.56 16.19
C THR A 290 15.38 -12.85 17.44
N SER A 291 14.32 -13.64 17.28
CA SER A 291 13.44 -14.11 18.33
C SER A 291 13.04 -15.55 18.06
N GLU A 292 12.88 -16.36 19.12
CA GLU A 292 12.42 -17.75 19.04
C GLU A 292 10.92 -17.86 18.69
N LEU A 293 10.24 -16.73 18.52
CA LEU A 293 8.83 -16.68 18.10
C LEU A 293 8.66 -17.29 16.72
N LYS A 294 7.60 -18.09 16.57
CA LYS A 294 7.23 -18.77 15.33
C LYS A 294 5.85 -18.30 14.90
N GLY A 295 5.69 -18.07 13.61
CA GLY A 295 4.40 -17.79 12.98
C GLY A 295 4.41 -18.30 11.55
N LYS A 296 3.28 -18.14 10.86
CA LYS A 296 3.18 -18.48 9.44
C LYS A 296 3.31 -17.25 8.54
N LYS A 297 2.87 -16.09 9.04
CA LYS A 297 2.79 -14.85 8.29
C LYS A 297 3.36 -13.68 9.09
N LEU A 298 3.92 -12.72 8.38
CA LEU A 298 4.38 -11.43 8.88
C LEU A 298 3.63 -10.31 8.16
N THR A 299 3.31 -9.26 8.89
CA THR A 299 2.68 -8.08 8.30
C THR A 299 3.29 -6.83 8.89
N ALA A 300 3.91 -6.02 8.03
CA ALA A 300 4.26 -4.65 8.35
C ALA A 300 2.99 -3.78 8.25
N VAL A 301 2.71 -3.02 9.31
CA VAL A 301 1.59 -2.09 9.39
C VAL A 301 2.16 -0.67 9.45
N HIS A 302 1.85 0.12 8.44
CA HIS A 302 2.44 1.45 8.29
C HIS A 302 1.84 2.45 9.27
N ASN A 303 2.70 3.20 9.95
CA ASN A 303 2.34 4.31 10.84
C ASN A 303 1.24 4.01 11.88
N LEU A 304 1.18 2.78 12.40
CA LEU A 304 0.12 2.32 13.31
C LEU A 304 -0.06 3.23 14.54
N PHE A 305 1.03 3.78 15.08
CA PHE A 305 1.02 4.63 16.28
C PHE A 305 1.14 6.13 15.99
N SER A 306 1.15 6.54 14.72
CA SER A 306 1.47 7.91 14.30
C SER A 306 2.87 8.38 14.72
N GLU A 307 3.83 7.45 14.77
CA GLU A 307 5.23 7.71 15.19
C GLU A 307 6.20 7.71 13.99
N GLY A 308 5.68 7.62 12.76
CA GLY A 308 6.46 7.56 11.52
C GLY A 308 7.43 6.39 11.42
N ARG A 309 7.09 5.31 12.14
CA ARG A 309 7.69 3.98 12.01
C ARG A 309 6.60 2.96 11.77
N ASP A 310 6.99 1.86 11.18
CA ASP A 310 6.13 0.72 10.94
C ASP A 310 6.09 -0.18 12.17
N SER A 311 5.01 -0.96 12.24
CA SER A 311 4.79 -1.97 13.26
C SER A 311 4.82 -3.36 12.63
N LEU A 312 5.39 -4.35 13.31
CA LEU A 312 5.46 -5.72 12.80
C LEU A 312 4.47 -6.60 13.54
N ILE A 313 3.62 -7.32 12.82
CA ILE A 313 2.70 -8.31 13.39
C ILE A 313 3.07 -9.69 12.89
N LEU A 314 3.33 -10.60 13.83
CA LEU A 314 3.49 -12.03 13.58
C LEU A 314 2.15 -12.74 13.77
N HIS A 315 1.69 -13.47 12.78
CA HIS A 315 0.38 -14.13 12.82
C HIS A 315 0.34 -15.42 11.98
N GLY A 316 -0.87 -15.99 11.89
CA GLY A 316 -1.13 -17.23 11.18
C GLY A 316 -0.88 -18.50 12.01
N GLY A 317 -1.47 -19.61 11.55
CA GLY A 317 -1.61 -20.83 12.35
C GLY A 317 -2.76 -20.72 13.36
N ASN A 318 -2.93 -21.73 14.22
CA ASN A 318 -3.97 -21.73 15.26
C ASN A 318 -3.54 -20.92 16.50
N SER A 319 -2.81 -19.82 16.29
CA SER A 319 -2.18 -19.00 17.34
C SER A 319 -2.63 -17.55 17.23
N PRO A 320 -2.70 -16.82 18.36
CA PRO A 320 -3.03 -15.41 18.34
C PRO A 320 -1.99 -14.61 17.55
N ALA A 321 -2.45 -13.56 16.85
CA ALA A 321 -1.54 -12.58 16.27
C ALA A 321 -0.82 -11.80 17.39
N ILE A 322 0.42 -11.40 17.14
CA ILE A 322 1.28 -10.72 18.11
C ILE A 322 1.91 -9.51 17.44
N LEU A 323 1.65 -8.32 17.97
CA LEU A 323 2.37 -7.10 17.62
C LEU A 323 3.75 -7.12 18.31
N LEU A 324 4.80 -6.90 17.53
CA LEU A 324 6.19 -6.91 17.94
C LEU A 324 6.81 -5.51 17.81
N ASP A 325 7.75 -5.20 18.70
CA ASP A 325 8.62 -4.03 18.51
C ASP A 325 9.79 -4.34 17.56
N ASN A 326 10.63 -3.34 17.32
CA ASN A 326 11.84 -3.44 16.49
C ASN A 326 12.94 -4.34 17.07
N THR A 327 12.74 -4.88 18.28
CA THR A 327 13.61 -5.90 18.89
C THR A 327 12.98 -7.30 18.87
N LEU A 328 11.81 -7.44 18.23
CA LEU A 328 10.98 -8.64 18.20
C LEU A 328 10.42 -9.05 19.57
N THR A 329 10.25 -8.08 20.46
CA THR A 329 9.57 -8.27 21.75
C THR A 329 8.06 -8.08 21.58
N PRO A 330 7.21 -9.00 22.09
CA PRO A 330 5.77 -8.82 22.08
C PRO A 330 5.31 -7.57 22.83
N ILE A 331 4.59 -6.69 22.14
CA ILE A 331 3.95 -5.48 22.71
C ILE A 331 2.47 -5.73 23.00
N TYR A 332 1.79 -6.44 22.09
CA TYR A 332 0.36 -6.70 22.20
C TYR A 332 0.02 -8.08 21.63
N THR A 333 -0.91 -8.78 22.27
CA THR A 333 -1.41 -10.08 21.80
C THR A 333 -2.89 -9.94 21.48
N PHE A 334 -3.22 -10.21 20.23
CA PHE A 334 -4.59 -10.18 19.74
C PHE A 334 -5.35 -11.46 20.10
N PRO A 335 -6.68 -11.46 20.01
CA PRO A 335 -7.46 -12.69 19.97
C PRO A 335 -7.01 -13.60 18.81
N THR A 336 -7.18 -14.91 18.96
CA THR A 336 -7.01 -15.85 17.86
C THR A 336 -8.18 -15.71 16.89
N CYS A 337 -7.90 -15.21 15.69
CA CYS A 337 -8.84 -15.09 14.57
C CYS A 337 -8.16 -15.58 13.29
N ASN A 338 -8.94 -15.72 12.22
CA ASN A 338 -8.52 -16.44 11.02
C ASN A 338 -7.59 -15.62 10.13
N LYS A 339 -7.86 -14.32 10.01
CA LYS A 339 -7.14 -13.44 9.09
C LYS A 339 -6.95 -12.06 9.67
N LEU A 340 -5.86 -11.42 9.26
CA LEU A 340 -5.50 -10.06 9.59
C LEU A 340 -5.37 -9.25 8.29
N ILE A 341 -6.00 -8.09 8.26
CA ILE A 341 -5.75 -7.03 7.28
C ILE A 341 -5.59 -5.72 8.03
N TRP A 342 -4.97 -4.73 7.40
CA TRP A 342 -4.90 -3.38 7.93
C TRP A 342 -5.14 -2.36 6.81
N ALA A 343 -5.63 -1.19 7.18
CA ALA A 343 -5.78 -0.02 6.30
C ALA A 343 -6.02 1.23 7.14
N ASP A 344 -5.79 2.41 6.58
CA ASP A 344 -6.30 3.65 7.14
C ASP A 344 -7.80 3.78 6.80
N LEU A 345 -8.67 3.37 7.74
CA LEU A 345 -10.11 3.26 7.50
C LEU A 345 -10.78 4.62 7.33
N THR A 346 -10.26 5.66 7.96
CA THR A 346 -10.88 6.99 8.00
C THR A 346 -10.10 8.05 7.23
N GLY A 347 -8.89 7.76 6.76
CA GLY A 347 -8.11 8.72 6.00
C GLY A 347 -7.29 9.68 6.85
N ASP A 348 -7.06 9.37 8.11
CA ASP A 348 -6.33 10.22 9.05
C ASP A 348 -4.82 9.95 9.06
N GLY A 349 -4.34 9.08 8.16
CA GLY A 349 -2.94 8.68 8.07
C GLY A 349 -2.50 7.68 9.14
N VAL A 350 -3.43 7.20 9.98
CA VAL A 350 -3.15 6.20 11.03
C VAL A 350 -3.80 4.89 10.66
N ALA A 351 -2.99 3.85 10.46
CA ALA A 351 -3.49 2.53 10.14
C ALA A 351 -4.35 1.93 11.27
N ASP A 352 -5.40 1.22 10.87
CA ASP A 352 -6.26 0.40 11.71
C ASP A 352 -6.08 -1.08 11.35
N ILE A 353 -6.22 -1.96 12.34
CA ILE A 353 -6.06 -3.41 12.18
C ILE A 353 -7.43 -4.06 12.26
N LEU A 354 -7.74 -4.91 11.29
CA LEU A 354 -8.98 -5.69 11.25
C LEU A 354 -8.63 -7.18 11.39
N LEU A 355 -9.23 -7.82 12.39
CA LEU A 355 -9.15 -9.26 12.59
C LEU A 355 -10.46 -9.90 12.16
N LEU A 356 -10.41 -10.72 11.13
CA LEU A 356 -11.54 -11.52 10.67
C LEU A 356 -11.58 -12.83 11.45
N CYS A 357 -12.59 -12.97 12.30
CA CYS A 357 -12.90 -14.18 13.06
C CYS A 357 -14.08 -14.91 12.38
N ASP A 358 -14.47 -16.09 12.87
CA ASP A 358 -15.54 -16.89 12.26
C ASP A 358 -16.91 -16.19 12.24
N ASP A 359 -17.19 -15.35 13.24
CA ASP A 359 -18.51 -14.77 13.50
C ASP A 359 -18.49 -13.23 13.56
N ARG A 360 -17.33 -12.60 13.36
CA ARG A 360 -17.17 -11.15 13.50
C ARG A 360 -15.88 -10.62 12.91
N ILE A 361 -15.83 -9.31 12.73
CA ILE A 361 -14.59 -8.55 12.60
C ILE A 361 -14.33 -7.76 13.88
N GLU A 362 -13.09 -7.76 14.36
CA GLU A 362 -12.64 -6.87 15.42
C GLU A 362 -11.70 -5.80 14.84
N ILE A 363 -12.01 -4.52 15.06
CA ILE A 363 -11.23 -3.38 14.55
C ILE A 363 -10.44 -2.75 15.69
N TYR A 364 -9.14 -2.60 15.52
CA TYR A 364 -8.20 -2.03 16.48
C TYR A 364 -7.52 -0.80 15.92
N SER A 365 -7.28 0.19 16.78
CA SER A 365 -6.55 1.40 16.42
C SER A 365 -5.70 1.91 17.58
N SER A 366 -4.72 2.75 17.28
CA SER A 366 -3.92 3.43 18.30
C SER A 366 -4.54 4.76 18.77
N SER A 367 -5.50 5.28 18.01
CA SER A 367 -6.28 6.49 18.31
C SER A 367 -7.76 6.16 18.50
N GLN A 368 -8.52 7.08 19.08
CA GLN A 368 -9.99 6.99 19.07
C GLN A 368 -10.50 7.58 17.75
N LYS A 369 -11.41 6.89 17.09
CA LYS A 369 -11.97 7.30 15.79
C LYS A 369 -13.49 7.19 15.82
N ASP A 370 -14.16 8.13 15.17
CA ASP A 370 -15.58 8.00 14.86
C ASP A 370 -15.72 7.22 13.56
N LEU A 371 -16.16 5.97 13.66
CA LEU A 371 -16.36 5.10 12.51
C LEU A 371 -17.78 5.20 11.95
N THR A 372 -18.57 6.20 12.33
CA THR A 372 -20.00 6.36 11.96
C THR A 372 -20.28 7.57 11.07
N ALA A 373 -19.41 8.58 11.13
CA ALA A 373 -19.59 9.83 10.39
C ALA A 373 -18.76 9.85 9.10
N SER A 374 -19.35 10.40 8.04
CA SER A 374 -18.61 10.71 6.80
C SER A 374 -17.40 11.60 7.13
N VAL A 375 -16.26 11.21 6.61
CA VAL A 375 -15.00 11.96 6.72
C VAL A 375 -14.98 13.06 5.66
N ILE A 376 -15.36 12.71 4.43
CA ILE A 376 -15.41 13.62 3.28
C ILE A 376 -16.57 13.22 2.36
N PRO A 377 -17.20 14.16 1.63
CA PRO A 377 -18.37 13.86 0.80
C PRO A 377 -17.98 13.38 -0.61
N TYR A 378 -16.89 12.61 -0.73
CA TYR A 378 -16.43 12.04 -1.99
C TYR A 378 -15.52 10.83 -1.76
N PHE A 379 -15.42 9.96 -2.77
CA PHE A 379 -14.58 8.77 -2.78
C PHE A 379 -13.11 9.07 -2.56
N ARG A 380 -12.50 8.31 -1.65
CA ARG A 380 -11.05 8.26 -1.48
C ARG A 380 -10.38 7.47 -2.60
N PRO A 381 -9.22 7.94 -3.08
CA PRO A 381 -8.32 7.12 -3.89
C PRO A 381 -7.95 5.84 -3.15
N GLN A 382 -8.13 4.72 -3.83
CA GLN A 382 -7.78 3.42 -3.31
C GLN A 382 -6.26 3.23 -3.40
N ALA A 383 -5.58 2.89 -2.30
CA ALA A 383 -4.16 2.57 -2.32
C ALA A 383 -3.89 1.31 -3.17
N LYS A 384 -2.76 1.28 -3.88
CA LYS A 384 -2.38 0.16 -4.77
C LYS A 384 -2.32 -1.19 -4.07
N ARG A 385 -1.81 -1.23 -2.83
CA ARG A 385 -1.87 -2.42 -1.98
C ARG A 385 -3.29 -2.96 -1.75
N LEU A 386 -4.31 -2.10 -1.75
CA LEU A 386 -5.70 -2.51 -1.52
C LEU A 386 -6.43 -2.93 -2.81
N TYR A 387 -6.17 -2.28 -3.95
CA TYR A 387 -6.77 -2.69 -5.23
C TYR A 387 -6.02 -3.81 -5.95
N ASN A 388 -4.79 -4.11 -5.53
CA ASN A 388 -4.04 -5.33 -5.87
C ASN A 388 -3.80 -6.18 -4.61
N TYR A 389 -4.79 -6.25 -3.72
CA TYR A 389 -4.63 -6.99 -2.48
C TYR A 389 -4.43 -8.49 -2.75
N THR A 390 -3.46 -9.06 -2.04
CA THR A 390 -3.14 -10.48 -2.00
C THR A 390 -2.51 -10.81 -0.64
N ASP A 391 -2.53 -12.09 -0.27
CA ASP A 391 -1.78 -12.57 0.90
C ASP A 391 -0.25 -12.63 0.63
N TYR A 392 0.20 -12.35 -0.60
CA TYR A 392 1.55 -12.68 -1.09
C TYR A 392 2.38 -11.50 -1.62
N ALA A 393 1.83 -10.30 -1.70
CA ALA A 393 2.54 -9.15 -2.24
C ALA A 393 2.13 -7.91 -1.47
N CYS A 394 3.11 -7.05 -1.23
CA CYS A 394 2.91 -5.77 -0.58
C CYS A 394 3.93 -4.79 -1.17
N GLU A 395 3.48 -3.56 -1.37
CA GLU A 395 4.29 -2.45 -1.84
C GLU A 395 4.61 -1.52 -0.70
N MET A 396 5.73 -0.81 -0.85
CA MET A 396 6.07 0.33 -0.02
C MET A 396 6.08 1.59 -0.86
N GLU A 397 5.05 2.38 -0.69
CA GLU A 397 4.87 3.64 -1.38
C GLU A 397 6.01 4.61 -1.03
N PRO A 398 6.57 5.36 -1.99
CA PRO A 398 7.58 6.38 -1.70
C PRO A 398 7.09 7.45 -0.70
N SER A 399 5.79 7.78 -0.68
CA SER A 399 5.25 8.76 0.27
C SER A 399 5.46 8.35 1.73
N GLN A 400 5.58 7.05 2.00
CA GLN A 400 5.88 6.50 3.33
C GLN A 400 7.16 7.09 3.94
N TYR A 401 8.14 7.45 3.09
CA TYR A 401 9.45 7.98 3.51
C TYR A 401 9.69 9.42 3.05
N ALA A 402 8.67 10.10 2.55
CA ALA A 402 8.74 11.46 2.01
C ALA A 402 9.48 12.42 2.95
N MET A 403 9.07 12.46 4.22
CA MET A 403 9.70 13.31 5.23
C MET A 403 11.17 12.94 5.45
N SER A 404 11.49 11.66 5.60
CA SER A 404 12.87 11.20 5.82
C SER A 404 13.79 11.49 4.63
N TYR A 405 13.29 11.43 3.39
CA TYR A 405 14.06 11.84 2.20
C TYR A 405 14.50 13.30 2.28
N ILE A 406 13.64 14.16 2.81
CA ILE A 406 13.85 15.61 2.87
C ILE A 406 14.76 15.97 4.03
N THR A 407 14.49 15.41 5.21
CA THR A 407 15.20 15.77 6.42
C THR A 407 16.58 15.12 6.49
N GLY A 408 16.78 14.00 5.77
CA GLY A 408 17.92 13.11 5.98
C GLY A 408 17.95 12.53 7.39
N SER A 409 16.88 12.73 8.16
CA SER A 409 16.69 12.24 9.51
C SER A 409 15.71 11.07 9.49
N ASP A 410 16.19 10.05 10.14
CA ASP A 410 15.57 8.79 10.48
C ASP A 410 14.33 8.95 11.38
N ASN A 411 14.25 10.06 12.09
CA ASN A 411 13.10 10.46 12.89
C ASN A 411 12.15 11.38 12.09
N THR A 412 10.86 11.05 12.07
CA THR A 412 9.78 11.85 11.45
C THR A 412 9.26 12.97 12.35
N ASP A 413 9.83 13.12 13.55
CA ASP A 413 9.59 14.26 14.42
C ASP A 413 10.06 15.55 13.75
N ILE A 414 9.10 16.17 13.07
CA ILE A 414 9.29 17.39 12.29
C ILE A 414 9.69 18.57 13.18
N GLU A 415 9.30 18.58 14.46
CA GLU A 415 9.71 19.61 15.42
C GLU A 415 11.18 19.43 15.82
N ALA A 416 11.59 18.19 16.11
CA ALA A 416 12.97 17.87 16.44
C ALA A 416 13.93 18.15 15.28
N TRP A 417 13.56 17.73 14.06
CA TRP A 417 14.30 18.08 12.84
C TRP A 417 14.38 19.60 12.68
N ALA A 418 13.24 20.29 12.73
CA ALA A 418 13.22 21.73 12.50
C ALA A 418 14.05 22.49 13.55
N THR A 419 14.04 22.02 14.80
CA THR A 419 14.89 22.56 15.87
C THR A 419 16.38 22.37 15.56
N ASN A 420 16.81 21.15 15.21
CA ASN A 420 18.21 20.86 14.90
C ASN A 420 18.72 21.62 13.67
N CYS A 421 17.91 21.66 12.62
CA CYS A 421 18.23 22.34 11.36
C CYS A 421 18.28 23.87 11.56
N ALA A 422 17.33 24.44 12.30
CA ALA A 422 17.33 25.87 12.63
C ALA A 422 18.56 26.29 13.45
N LEU A 423 19.02 25.44 14.38
CA LEU A 423 20.22 25.65 15.20
C LEU A 423 21.54 25.43 14.44
N GLY A 424 21.51 24.82 13.26
CA GLY A 424 22.70 24.57 12.43
C GLY A 424 23.49 23.34 12.80
N ASN A 425 22.83 22.37 13.43
CA ASN A 425 23.42 21.08 13.74
C ASN A 425 23.32 20.09 12.57
N ASP A 426 22.47 20.38 11.56
CA ASP A 426 22.29 19.55 10.36
C ASP A 426 23.14 19.99 9.17
N ILE A 427 23.56 19.00 8.38
CA ILE A 427 24.48 19.16 7.25
C ILE A 427 23.85 19.92 6.06
N VAL A 428 22.52 19.82 5.89
CA VAL A 428 21.78 20.37 4.73
C VAL A 428 21.16 21.76 4.96
N GLY A 429 21.29 22.34 6.15
CA GLY A 429 20.53 23.54 6.54
C GLY A 429 20.72 24.76 5.63
N ASP A 430 21.88 24.89 4.98
CA ASP A 430 22.18 26.02 4.09
C ASP A 430 21.95 25.71 2.61
N GLU A 431 21.54 24.49 2.27
CA GLU A 431 21.16 24.10 0.90
C GLU A 431 19.79 24.69 0.54
N ILE A 432 19.61 25.01 -0.74
CA ILE A 432 18.34 25.52 -1.27
C ILE A 432 17.29 24.42 -1.21
N ILE A 433 16.14 24.71 -0.61
CA ILE A 433 15.04 23.77 -0.54
C ILE A 433 14.19 23.84 -1.82
N SER A 434 13.79 22.67 -2.35
CA SER A 434 12.89 22.61 -3.49
C SER A 434 11.43 22.90 -3.11
N ARG A 435 10.59 23.17 -4.12
CA ARG A 435 9.15 23.33 -3.91
C ARG A 435 8.47 22.05 -3.43
N ALA A 436 8.91 20.90 -3.93
CA ALA A 436 8.46 19.57 -3.49
C ALA A 436 8.75 19.33 -2.01
N ASP A 437 9.99 19.54 -1.60
CA ASP A 437 10.43 19.34 -0.21
C ASP A 437 9.66 20.24 0.75
N PHE A 438 9.54 21.53 0.40
CA PHE A 438 8.76 22.46 1.20
C PHE A 438 7.29 22.05 1.30
N ALA A 439 6.68 21.57 0.21
CA ALA A 439 5.28 21.14 0.20
C ALA A 439 5.04 19.98 1.18
N VAL A 440 5.92 18.97 1.17
CA VAL A 440 5.84 17.84 2.11
C VAL A 440 6.00 18.31 3.55
N LEU A 441 7.06 19.09 3.86
CA LEU A 441 7.27 19.63 5.20
C LEU A 441 6.07 20.47 5.69
N PHE A 442 5.49 21.27 4.80
CA PHE A 442 4.37 22.16 5.12
C PHE A 442 3.07 21.39 5.39
N VAL A 443 2.75 20.39 4.55
CA VAL A 443 1.60 19.49 4.76
C VAL A 443 1.76 18.72 6.05
N SER A 444 2.95 18.17 6.32
CA SER A 444 3.23 17.43 7.55
C SER A 444 3.17 18.31 8.79
N ALA A 445 3.71 19.54 8.75
CA ALA A 445 3.70 20.45 9.90
C ALA A 445 2.29 20.88 10.32
N LEU A 446 1.38 21.02 9.35
CA LEU A 446 -0.01 21.42 9.59
C LEU A 446 -0.97 20.22 9.69
N ASN A 447 -0.47 18.99 9.54
CA ASN A 447 -1.25 17.77 9.49
C ASN A 447 -2.47 17.88 8.54
N LEU A 448 -2.20 18.34 7.31
CA LEU A 448 -3.23 18.55 6.29
C LEU A 448 -3.54 17.23 5.57
N HIS A 449 -4.83 16.97 5.36
CA HIS A 449 -5.30 15.81 4.61
C HIS A 449 -6.33 16.23 3.57
N ALA A 450 -6.10 15.88 2.31
CA ALA A 450 -7.09 16.01 1.25
C ALA A 450 -6.77 15.05 0.09
N TYR A 451 -7.80 14.54 -0.56
CA TYR A 451 -7.64 13.63 -1.69
C TYR A 451 -7.93 14.34 -3.01
N GLU A 452 -6.97 14.25 -3.92
CA GLU A 452 -7.03 14.81 -5.26
C GLU A 452 -6.77 13.67 -6.26
N ARG A 453 -7.65 13.53 -7.25
CA ARG A 453 -7.52 12.47 -8.27
C ARG A 453 -6.50 12.84 -9.35
N ASP A 454 -6.42 14.14 -9.67
CA ASP A 454 -5.51 14.65 -10.69
C ASP A 454 -4.51 15.63 -10.09
N ASN A 455 -3.22 15.46 -10.36
CA ASN A 455 -2.20 16.39 -9.88
C ASN A 455 -1.88 17.50 -10.90
N PHE A 456 -0.80 18.25 -10.69
CA PHE A 456 -0.21 19.08 -11.74
C PHE A 456 0.45 18.19 -12.79
N SER A 457 0.52 18.66 -14.03
CA SER A 457 1.01 17.87 -15.18
C SER A 457 2.47 17.40 -15.09
N ASP A 458 3.23 17.96 -14.14
CA ASP A 458 4.64 17.66 -13.87
C ASP A 458 4.85 17.02 -12.47
N VAL A 459 3.79 16.46 -11.90
CA VAL A 459 3.83 15.70 -10.64
C VAL A 459 3.28 14.31 -10.93
N SER A 460 4.16 13.31 -10.92
CA SER A 460 3.80 11.91 -11.06
C SER A 460 3.21 11.39 -9.77
N GLY A 461 2.21 10.49 -9.82
CA GLY A 461 1.71 9.81 -8.63
C GLY A 461 2.78 8.99 -7.88
N LYS A 462 3.89 8.68 -8.55
CA LYS A 462 5.04 7.92 -8.02
C LYS A 462 6.06 8.81 -7.30
N ASP A 463 5.94 10.13 -7.39
CA ASP A 463 6.82 11.06 -6.69
C ASP A 463 6.57 11.01 -5.18
N TYR A 464 7.63 11.05 -4.36
CA TYR A 464 7.48 11.07 -2.89
C TYR A 464 6.66 12.26 -2.37
N PHE A 465 6.57 13.34 -3.15
CA PHE A 465 5.81 14.55 -2.83
C PHE A 465 4.43 14.60 -3.47
N ALA A 466 4.03 13.60 -4.26
CA ALA A 466 2.79 13.63 -5.04
C ALA A 466 1.56 13.87 -4.15
N GLU A 467 1.47 13.15 -3.04
CA GLU A 467 0.39 13.24 -2.07
C GLU A 467 0.32 14.63 -1.40
N ALA A 468 1.46 15.16 -0.98
CA ALA A 468 1.54 16.48 -0.37
C ALA A 468 1.12 17.59 -1.36
N VAL A 469 1.62 17.55 -2.59
CA VAL A 469 1.26 18.54 -3.61
C VAL A 469 -0.22 18.42 -3.99
N GLY A 470 -0.75 17.20 -4.11
CA GLY A 470 -2.17 16.95 -4.36
C GLY A 470 -3.06 17.51 -3.24
N THR A 471 -2.66 17.31 -1.98
CA THR A 471 -3.33 17.88 -0.82
C THR A 471 -3.38 19.41 -0.90
N LEU A 472 -2.24 20.05 -1.17
CA LEU A 472 -2.17 21.52 -1.28
C LEU A 472 -2.97 22.05 -2.47
N LYS A 473 -3.01 21.33 -3.60
CA LYS A 473 -3.83 21.68 -4.76
C LYS A 473 -5.31 21.63 -4.40
N LYS A 474 -5.77 20.53 -3.78
CA LYS A 474 -7.17 20.33 -3.40
C LYS A 474 -7.67 21.38 -2.42
N LEU A 475 -6.84 21.73 -1.44
CA LEU A 475 -7.14 22.76 -0.44
C LEU A 475 -7.01 24.20 -0.99
N GLY A 476 -6.46 24.37 -2.20
CA GLY A 476 -6.26 25.67 -2.82
C GLY A 476 -5.06 26.46 -2.24
N PHE A 477 -4.12 25.77 -1.59
CA PHE A 477 -2.91 26.36 -1.00
C PHE A 477 -1.75 26.43 -1.98
N ALA A 478 -1.73 25.57 -3.00
CA ALA A 478 -0.78 25.61 -4.10
C ALA A 478 -1.49 25.89 -5.43
N GLU A 479 -1.00 26.90 -6.15
CA GLU A 479 -1.40 27.19 -7.53
C GLU A 479 -0.24 26.91 -8.48
N GLY A 480 -0.56 26.27 -9.61
CA GLY A 480 0.40 25.97 -10.66
C GLY A 480 0.43 27.07 -11.72
N THR A 481 1.59 27.26 -12.36
CA THR A 481 1.70 28.13 -13.53
C THR A 481 1.53 27.29 -14.78
N LEU A 482 0.54 27.59 -15.62
CA LEU A 482 0.22 26.82 -16.83
C LEU A 482 0.00 25.32 -16.54
N GLY A 483 -0.63 25.00 -15.40
CA GLY A 483 -0.90 23.61 -14.99
C GLY A 483 0.30 22.84 -14.43
N LYS A 484 1.41 23.52 -14.14
CA LYS A 484 2.64 22.93 -13.57
C LYS A 484 2.94 23.43 -12.16
N PHE A 485 3.36 22.53 -11.28
CA PHE A 485 3.82 22.85 -9.94
C PHE A 485 5.30 23.28 -9.92
N ASN A 486 6.12 22.76 -10.82
CA ASN A 486 7.59 22.87 -10.87
C ASN A 486 8.25 22.36 -9.57
N PRO A 487 8.12 21.06 -9.24
CA PRO A 487 8.52 20.51 -7.94
C PRO A 487 10.00 20.71 -7.59
N HIS A 488 10.89 20.60 -8.58
CA HIS A 488 12.34 20.71 -8.38
C HIS A 488 12.87 22.14 -8.43
N ALA A 489 12.03 23.15 -8.69
CA ALA A 489 12.48 24.54 -8.65
C ALA A 489 12.69 24.99 -7.18
N PRO A 490 13.61 25.94 -6.92
CA PRO A 490 13.78 26.52 -5.60
C PRO A 490 12.47 27.07 -5.03
N MET A 491 12.20 26.82 -3.74
CA MET A 491 11.12 27.49 -3.05
C MET A 491 11.51 28.94 -2.77
N THR A 492 10.70 29.90 -3.19
CA THR A 492 10.94 31.32 -2.90
C THR A 492 10.17 31.78 -1.67
N ALA A 493 10.69 32.80 -0.99
CA ALA A 493 10.00 33.43 0.14
C ALA A 493 8.58 33.90 -0.22
N GLU A 494 8.41 34.48 -1.42
CA GLU A 494 7.09 34.94 -1.90
C GLU A 494 6.11 33.78 -2.05
N ALA A 495 6.52 32.69 -2.70
CA ALA A 495 5.68 31.52 -2.92
C ALA A 495 5.31 30.82 -1.60
N ALA A 496 6.26 30.70 -0.67
CA ALA A 496 6.01 30.13 0.65
C ALA A 496 5.04 31.02 1.47
N VAL A 497 5.20 32.34 1.46
CA VAL A 497 4.28 33.27 2.12
C VAL A 497 2.87 33.17 1.54
N ASP A 498 2.72 33.09 0.22
CA ASP A 498 1.41 32.92 -0.42
C ASP A 498 0.72 31.64 0.05
N MET A 499 1.44 30.51 0.03
CA MET A 499 0.96 29.22 0.50
C MET A 499 0.53 29.25 1.98
N ILE A 500 1.36 29.82 2.86
CA ILE A 500 1.08 29.96 4.30
C ILE A 500 -0.17 30.84 4.54
N LYS A 501 -0.30 31.95 3.80
CA LYS A 501 -1.47 32.84 3.91
C LYS A 501 -2.75 32.18 3.45
N LYS A 502 -2.70 31.40 2.36
CA LYS A 502 -3.85 30.62 1.87
C LYS A 502 -4.31 29.58 2.89
N ALA A 503 -3.37 29.00 3.64
CA ALA A 503 -3.68 28.13 4.77
C ALA A 503 -4.23 28.87 6.01
N GLY A 504 -4.36 30.20 5.99
CA GLY A 504 -4.89 30.99 7.11
C GLY A 504 -3.86 31.36 8.18
N HIS A 505 -2.57 31.14 7.94
CA HIS A 505 -1.49 31.47 8.86
C HIS A 505 -0.74 32.76 8.44
N ASN A 506 -0.14 33.45 9.41
CA ASN A 506 0.71 34.62 9.17
C ASN A 506 2.19 34.26 9.41
N CYS A 507 3.08 34.53 8.46
CA CYS A 507 4.54 34.35 8.62
C CYS A 507 5.24 35.69 8.87
N PHE A 508 6.17 35.73 9.83
CA PHE A 508 6.79 36.97 10.31
C PHE A 508 8.28 37.09 9.99
N CYS A 509 8.94 36.02 9.50
CA CYS A 509 10.39 36.01 9.28
C CYS A 509 10.80 35.47 7.90
N MET A 510 10.65 36.26 6.83
CA MET A 510 11.20 35.88 5.51
C MET A 510 12.16 36.92 4.98
N THR A 511 13.37 36.48 4.64
CA THR A 511 14.34 37.21 3.79
C THR A 511 13.90 37.08 2.33
N GLU A 512 14.07 38.13 1.53
CA GLU A 512 13.82 38.07 0.09
C GLU A 512 14.71 36.99 -0.59
N GLY A 513 14.15 36.26 -1.56
CA GLY A 513 14.89 35.30 -2.39
C GLY A 513 14.49 33.83 -2.20
N GLU A 514 15.41 32.93 -2.51
CA GLU A 514 15.26 31.48 -2.39
C GLU A 514 15.45 31.02 -0.94
N LEU A 515 14.64 30.07 -0.52
CA LEU A 515 14.67 29.51 0.82
C LEU A 515 15.70 28.38 0.90
N THR A 516 16.24 28.19 2.10
CA THR A 516 17.08 27.04 2.44
C THR A 516 16.32 26.12 3.37
N TYR A 517 16.83 24.92 3.61
CA TYR A 517 16.25 24.02 4.62
C TYR A 517 16.16 24.67 6.00
N ARG A 518 17.13 25.51 6.39
CA ARG A 518 17.09 26.28 7.64
C ARG A 518 15.97 27.32 7.66
N HIS A 519 15.67 27.94 6.53
CA HIS A 519 14.51 28.83 6.42
C HIS A 519 13.20 28.03 6.59
N ALA A 520 13.07 26.89 5.90
CA ALA A 520 11.92 26.01 6.03
C ALA A 520 11.73 25.49 7.47
N ALA A 521 12.80 25.07 8.13
CA ALA A 521 12.78 24.65 9.53
C ALA A 521 12.25 25.73 10.47
N ARG A 522 12.67 26.99 10.30
CA ARG A 522 12.13 28.11 11.10
C ARG A 522 10.65 28.34 10.85
N ILE A 523 10.20 28.23 9.60
CA ILE A 523 8.79 28.34 9.23
C ILE A 523 7.98 27.23 9.90
N VAL A 524 8.43 25.98 9.83
CA VAL A 524 7.80 24.83 10.47
C VAL A 524 7.64 25.07 11.98
N LEU A 525 8.69 25.50 12.68
CA LEU A 525 8.61 25.83 14.11
C LEU A 525 7.59 26.95 14.40
N GLU A 526 7.49 27.96 13.53
CA GLU A 526 6.48 29.02 13.68
C GLU A 526 5.05 28.50 13.52
N LEU A 527 4.84 27.52 12.62
CA LEU A 527 3.53 26.92 12.37
C LEU A 527 3.11 26.01 13.52
N LEU A 528 4.03 25.21 14.08
CA LEU A 528 3.74 24.29 15.19
C LEU A 528 3.43 25.00 16.52
N LEU A 529 3.89 26.24 16.70
CA LEU A 529 3.65 27.02 17.91
C LEU A 529 2.25 27.68 17.96
N ARG A 530 1.40 27.51 16.95
CA ARG A 530 0.13 28.22 16.78
C ARG A 530 -1.01 27.26 16.53
#